data_AF-A0A1L0DPM1-F1
#
_entry.id   AF-A0A1L0DPM1-F1
#
_cell.length_a   1.000
_cell.length_b   1.000
_cell.length_c   1.000
_cell.angle_alpha   90.00
_cell.angle_beta   90.00
_cell.angle_gamma   90.00
#
_symmetry.space_group_name_H-M   'P 1'
#
loop_
_entity.id
_entity.type
_entity.pdbx_description
1 polymer ?
#
loop_
_entity_poly.entity_id
_entity_poly.type
_entity_poly.pdbx_seq_one_letter_code
_entity_poly.pdbx_strand_id
1 'polypeptide(L)'
;MLGAEKKPVITNIGICMDLNPYKFEAPFNEFEFSILCWKNGSQLVVVPTAWLSSESPSIKELLSIEQKKEEGKSWQKKLELLKDRATPLKLLIDYWIMRFFPFVRHPMNELPRRPGKTTVVLCNRTGIEDDVLYGGSSSIIQFDAEKPDDFNIDLTNPSVNVLSSAGWASEEVMYHEVEI
;
A
#
# COMPACT_ATOMS: atom_id res chain seq x y z
N MET A 1 -12.39 37.73 -14.58
CA MET A 1 -12.12 36.96 -13.36
C MET A 1 -10.68 36.50 -13.44
N LEU A 2 -9.81 37.02 -12.58
CA LEU A 2 -8.44 36.52 -12.45
C LEU A 2 -8.54 35.07 -11.95
N GLY A 3 -8.08 34.11 -12.74
CA GLY A 3 -8.11 32.69 -12.37
C GLY A 3 -7.35 32.50 -11.06
N ALA A 4 -7.97 31.83 -10.08
CA ALA A 4 -7.30 31.52 -8.83
C ALA A 4 -5.95 30.85 -9.11
N GLU A 5 -4.87 31.35 -8.49
CA GLU A 5 -3.57 30.70 -8.57
C GLU A 5 -3.71 29.25 -8.10
N LYS A 6 -3.42 28.31 -9.00
CA LYS A 6 -3.39 26.89 -8.66
C LYS A 6 -2.21 26.67 -7.72
N LYS A 7 -2.49 26.42 -6.44
CA LYS A 7 -1.46 26.00 -5.49
C LYS A 7 -0.89 24.65 -5.95
N PRO A 8 0.45 24.47 -5.90
CA PRO A 8 1.05 23.20 -6.25
C PRO A 8 0.63 22.12 -5.24
N VAL A 9 0.47 20.89 -5.73
CA VAL A 9 0.27 19.70 -4.88
C VAL A 9 1.65 19.14 -4.55
N ILE A 10 1.96 19.03 -3.26
CA ILE A 10 3.22 18.43 -2.81
C ILE A 10 3.10 16.91 -2.93
N THR A 11 3.90 16.33 -3.83
CA THR A 11 3.86 14.92 -4.16
C THR A 11 5.18 14.22 -3.88
N ASN A 12 5.12 13.07 -3.24
CA ASN A 12 6.26 12.15 -3.12
C ASN A 12 5.97 10.84 -3.86
N ILE A 13 7.03 10.21 -4.38
CA ILE A 13 6.97 8.92 -5.06
C ILE A 13 7.91 7.97 -4.33
N GLY A 14 7.44 6.75 -4.06
CA GLY A 14 8.26 5.65 -3.55
C GLY A 14 7.98 4.40 -4.36
N ILE A 15 8.99 3.56 -4.58
CA ILE A 15 8.85 2.34 -5.39
C ILE A 15 8.97 1.13 -4.48
N CYS A 16 7.88 0.37 -4.38
CA CYS A 16 7.83 -0.93 -3.71
C CYS A 16 8.54 -0.98 -2.35
N MET A 17 9.82 -1.38 -2.36
CA MET A 17 10.65 -1.60 -1.19
C MET A 17 11.00 -0.33 -0.41
N ASP A 18 10.80 0.86 -0.98
CA ASP A 18 10.93 2.11 -0.24
C ASP A 18 10.02 2.15 1.01
N LEU A 19 8.89 1.43 0.99
CA LEU A 19 8.02 1.34 2.16
C LEU A 19 8.63 0.49 3.27
N ASN A 20 9.47 -0.49 2.97
CA ASN A 20 9.99 -1.44 3.96
C ASN A 20 11.18 -0.89 4.72
N PRO A 21 11.46 -1.42 5.94
CA PRO A 21 12.70 -1.10 6.64
C PRO A 21 13.89 -1.38 5.74
N TYR A 22 14.90 -0.53 5.79
CA TYR A 22 16.08 -0.67 4.94
C TYR A 22 16.68 -2.09 5.06
N LYS A 23 16.77 -2.77 3.91
CA LYS A 23 17.24 -4.17 3.77
C LYS A 23 16.49 -5.21 4.60
N PHE A 24 15.33 -4.88 5.17
CA PHE A 24 14.66 -5.66 6.22
C PHE A 24 15.49 -5.84 7.51
N GLU A 25 16.46 -4.94 7.74
CA GLU A 25 17.36 -4.98 8.90
C GLU A 25 17.13 -3.79 9.84
N ALA A 26 16.70 -2.64 9.31
CA ALA A 26 16.39 -1.47 10.13
C ALA A 26 15.20 -1.73 11.08
N PRO A 27 15.14 -1.04 12.24
CA PRO A 27 14.00 -1.16 13.15
C PRO A 27 12.68 -0.89 12.43
N PHE A 28 11.68 -1.74 12.67
CA PHE A 28 10.42 -1.68 11.93
C PHE A 28 9.70 -0.33 12.11
N ASN A 29 9.89 0.34 13.25
CA ASN A 29 9.27 1.62 13.57
C ASN A 29 10.01 2.85 13.02
N GLU A 30 11.03 2.69 12.16
CA GLU A 30 11.72 3.82 11.52
C GLU A 30 10.89 4.47 10.40
N PHE A 31 10.00 3.71 9.75
CA PHE A 31 9.06 4.22 8.74
C PHE A 31 9.68 5.22 7.74
N GLU A 32 10.87 4.92 7.24
CA GLU A 32 11.80 5.88 6.64
C GLU A 32 11.16 6.73 5.54
N PHE A 33 10.46 6.06 4.63
CA PHE A 33 9.78 6.72 3.51
C PHE A 33 8.58 7.56 3.95
N SER A 34 7.68 7.03 4.79
CA SER A 34 6.48 7.76 5.20
C SER A 34 6.81 8.91 6.15
N ILE A 35 7.88 8.82 6.95
CA ILE A 35 8.43 9.96 7.71
C ILE A 35 8.93 11.05 6.75
N LEU A 36 9.63 10.70 5.67
CA LEU A 36 10.09 11.69 4.69
C LEU A 36 8.91 12.40 4.01
N CYS A 37 7.89 11.64 3.59
CA CYS A 37 6.64 12.20 3.05
C CYS A 37 5.98 13.14 4.07
N TRP A 38 5.83 12.72 5.32
CA TRP A 38 5.28 13.54 6.38
C TRP A 38 6.11 14.82 6.57
N LYS A 39 7.44 14.73 6.62
CA LYS A 39 8.35 15.89 6.77
C LYS A 39 8.14 16.92 5.66
N ASN A 40 8.05 16.46 4.42
CA ASN A 40 7.82 17.29 3.24
C ASN A 40 6.42 17.91 3.19
N GLY A 41 5.47 17.40 3.98
CA GLY A 41 4.08 17.82 3.92
C GLY A 41 3.38 17.32 2.67
N SER A 42 3.66 16.08 2.26
CA SER A 42 3.00 15.47 1.10
C SER A 42 1.49 15.48 1.27
N GLN A 43 0.81 15.98 0.25
CA GLN A 43 -0.65 15.85 0.12
C GLN A 43 -1.00 14.65 -0.75
N LEU A 44 -0.11 14.29 -1.68
CA LEU A 44 -0.21 13.10 -2.52
C LEU A 44 1.06 12.24 -2.39
N VAL A 45 0.90 10.94 -2.26
CA VAL A 45 1.98 9.97 -2.35
C VAL A 45 1.61 8.92 -3.40
N VAL A 46 2.50 8.64 -4.33
CA VAL A 46 2.28 7.64 -5.39
C VAL A 46 3.28 6.51 -5.22
N VAL A 47 2.78 5.28 -5.20
CA VAL A 47 3.59 4.09 -4.95
C VAL A 47 3.39 3.05 -6.06
N PRO A 48 4.16 3.13 -7.16
CA PRO A 48 4.29 2.02 -8.11
C PRO A 48 4.97 0.86 -7.41
N THR A 49 4.41 -0.35 -7.52
CA THR A 49 4.95 -1.49 -6.78
C THR A 49 4.73 -2.84 -7.48
N ALA A 50 5.63 -3.76 -7.15
CA ALA A 50 5.58 -5.16 -7.53
C ALA A 50 5.55 -6.02 -6.27
N TRP A 51 4.59 -5.73 -5.38
CA TRP A 51 4.47 -6.35 -4.08
C TRP A 51 3.94 -7.77 -4.19
N LEU A 52 4.58 -8.70 -3.48
CA LEU A 52 4.27 -10.12 -3.52
C LEU A 52 3.06 -10.48 -2.65
N SER A 53 2.30 -11.48 -3.07
CA SER A 53 1.36 -12.17 -2.18
C SER A 53 2.14 -12.96 -1.12
N SER A 54 1.59 -13.09 0.09
CA SER A 54 2.13 -14.00 1.11
C SER A 54 2.14 -15.47 0.66
N GLU A 55 1.35 -15.79 -0.35
CA GLU A 55 1.28 -17.11 -0.97
C GLU A 55 2.34 -17.32 -2.07
N SER A 56 3.19 -16.33 -2.35
CA SER A 56 4.20 -16.40 -3.40
C SER A 56 5.16 -17.57 -3.17
N PRO A 57 5.31 -18.50 -4.13
CA PRO A 57 6.27 -19.59 -4.00
C PRO A 57 7.70 -19.12 -3.74
N SER A 58 8.09 -17.99 -4.35
CA SER A 58 9.44 -17.42 -4.22
C SER A 58 9.88 -17.15 -2.78
N ILE A 59 8.95 -16.81 -1.87
CA ILE A 59 9.24 -16.51 -0.46
C ILE A 59 9.11 -17.72 0.46
N LYS A 60 8.73 -18.90 -0.06
CA LYS A 60 8.64 -20.13 0.74
C LYS A 60 10.02 -20.78 0.87
N GLU A 61 10.70 -20.53 1.98
CA GLU A 61 12.09 -20.98 2.21
C GLU A 61 12.26 -22.50 2.21
N LEU A 62 11.22 -23.25 2.58
CA LEU A 62 11.26 -24.71 2.67
C LEU A 62 11.16 -25.43 1.31
N LEU A 63 10.86 -24.71 0.23
CA LEU A 63 10.71 -25.29 -1.11
C LEU A 63 12.03 -25.24 -1.89
N SER A 64 12.35 -26.34 -2.58
CA SER A 64 13.40 -26.34 -3.60
C SER A 64 13.05 -25.44 -4.78
N ILE A 65 14.04 -25.09 -5.59
CA ILE A 65 13.84 -24.26 -6.81
C ILE A 65 12.84 -24.93 -7.75
N GLU A 66 12.93 -26.25 -7.93
CA GLU A 66 12.02 -27.02 -8.78
C GLU A 66 10.60 -27.00 -8.21
N GLN A 67 10.45 -27.15 -6.89
CA GLN A 67 9.14 -27.11 -6.23
C GLN A 67 8.50 -25.72 -6.38
N LYS A 68 9.26 -24.63 -6.20
CA LYS A 68 8.77 -23.26 -6.40
C LYS A 68 8.26 -23.03 -7.83
N LYS A 69 8.99 -23.52 -8.84
CA LYS A 69 8.59 -23.44 -10.25
C LYS A 69 7.31 -24.23 -10.54
N GLU A 70 7.18 -25.43 -9.99
CA GLU A 70 5.96 -26.22 -10.15
C GLU A 70 4.76 -25.56 -9.45
N GLU A 71 4.95 -24.98 -8.26
CA GLU A 71 3.91 -24.17 -7.62
C GLU A 71 3.55 -22.93 -8.46
N GLY A 72 4.53 -22.27 -9.07
CA GLY A 72 4.30 -21.15 -9.96
C GLY A 72 3.42 -21.50 -11.16
N LYS A 73 3.71 -22.62 -11.84
CA LYS A 73 2.86 -23.16 -12.92
C LYS A 73 1.44 -23.50 -12.44
N SER A 74 1.31 -24.01 -11.21
CA SER A 74 0.01 -24.28 -10.59
C SER A 74 -0.79 -23.01 -10.37
N TRP A 75 -0.15 -21.96 -9.84
CA TRP A 75 -0.76 -20.66 -9.63
C TRP A 75 -1.22 -19.99 -10.91
N GLN A 76 -0.46 -20.09 -12.01
CA GLN A 76 -0.87 -19.56 -13.32
C GLN A 76 -2.27 -20.05 -13.71
N LYS A 77 -2.54 -21.36 -13.55
CA LYS A 77 -3.85 -21.97 -13.83
C LYS A 77 -4.89 -21.58 -12.79
N LYS A 78 -4.49 -21.52 -11.51
CA LYS A 78 -5.39 -21.20 -10.40
C LYS A 78 -5.96 -19.78 -10.53
N LEU A 79 -5.13 -18.80 -10.89
CA LEU A 79 -5.53 -17.39 -11.02
C LEU A 79 -6.72 -17.19 -11.97
N GLU A 80 -6.77 -17.95 -13.07
CA GLU A 80 -7.88 -17.88 -14.04
C GLU A 80 -9.22 -18.39 -13.47
N LEU A 81 -9.16 -19.25 -12.44
CA LEU A 81 -10.31 -19.93 -11.86
C LEU A 81 -10.75 -19.34 -10.51
N LEU A 82 -10.02 -18.35 -9.99
CA LEU A 82 -10.34 -17.71 -8.70
C LEU A 82 -11.65 -16.94 -8.79
N LYS A 83 -12.58 -17.27 -7.89
CA LYS A 83 -13.87 -16.58 -7.76
C LYS A 83 -13.74 -15.23 -7.06
N ASP A 84 -12.76 -15.10 -6.18
CA ASP A 84 -12.47 -13.94 -5.35
C ASP A 84 -11.37 -13.04 -5.95
N ARG A 85 -11.09 -13.19 -7.25
CA ARG A 85 -10.04 -12.41 -7.92
C ARG A 85 -10.23 -10.90 -7.85
N ALA A 86 -11.49 -10.44 -7.77
CA ALA A 86 -11.90 -9.04 -7.63
C ALA A 86 -11.87 -8.56 -6.16
N THR A 87 -11.62 -9.44 -5.20
CA THR A 87 -11.49 -9.09 -3.78
C THR A 87 -10.06 -8.65 -3.50
N PRO A 88 -9.80 -7.53 -2.82
CA PRO A 88 -8.46 -7.15 -2.40
C PRO A 88 -7.94 -8.05 -1.26
N LEU A 89 -6.62 -8.20 -1.15
CA LEU A 89 -5.99 -8.84 0.00
C LEU A 89 -5.94 -7.87 1.19
N LYS A 90 -6.85 -8.05 2.15
CA LYS A 90 -6.94 -7.20 3.36
C LYS A 90 -5.61 -7.04 4.09
N LEU A 91 -4.90 -8.16 4.33
CA LEU A 91 -3.64 -8.14 5.09
C LEU A 91 -2.53 -7.35 4.39
N LEU A 92 -2.54 -7.30 3.06
CA LEU A 92 -1.59 -6.50 2.30
C LEU A 92 -1.90 -5.00 2.45
N ILE A 93 -3.17 -4.63 2.36
CA ILE A 93 -3.62 -3.25 2.57
C ILE A 93 -3.33 -2.80 4.00
N ASP A 94 -3.63 -3.63 5.00
CA ASP A 94 -3.32 -3.35 6.41
C ASP A 94 -1.81 -3.15 6.61
N TYR A 95 -0.98 -3.98 5.95
CA TYR A 95 0.47 -3.82 5.99
C TYR A 95 0.91 -2.46 5.41
N TRP A 96 0.38 -2.06 4.25
CA TRP A 96 0.69 -0.76 3.69
C TRP A 96 0.24 0.39 4.59
N ILE A 97 -0.97 0.34 5.15
CA ILE A 97 -1.48 1.32 6.12
C ILE A 97 -0.50 1.45 7.30
N MET A 98 -0.07 0.32 7.86
CA MET A 98 0.91 0.30 8.93
C MET A 98 2.26 0.92 8.51
N ARG A 99 2.73 0.71 7.28
CA ARG A 99 3.96 1.37 6.79
C ARG A 99 3.80 2.88 6.59
N PHE A 100 2.57 3.37 6.53
CA PHE A 100 2.22 4.79 6.59
C PHE A 100 1.81 5.26 8.01
N PHE A 101 2.23 4.55 9.06
CA PHE A 101 1.97 4.92 10.47
C PHE A 101 2.20 6.41 10.81
N PRO A 102 3.21 7.13 10.26
CA PRO A 102 3.34 8.58 10.44
C PRO A 102 2.10 9.42 10.13
N PHE A 103 1.21 8.95 9.25
CA PHE A 103 -0.06 9.60 8.91
C PHE A 103 -1.27 9.04 9.67
N VAL A 104 -1.13 7.90 10.35
CA VAL A 104 -2.19 7.27 11.14
C VAL A 104 -2.33 7.98 12.49
N ARG A 105 -3.58 8.28 12.87
CA ARG A 105 -3.92 8.81 14.20
C ARG A 105 -3.83 7.70 15.23
N HIS A 106 -2.75 7.70 16.00
CA HIS A 106 -2.47 6.69 17.02
C HIS A 106 -1.86 7.35 18.28
N PRO A 107 -2.23 6.93 19.50
CA PRO A 107 -1.72 7.54 20.74
C PRO A 107 -0.19 7.50 20.89
N MET A 108 0.47 6.52 20.27
CA MET A 108 1.94 6.37 20.25
C MET A 108 2.60 7.00 19.02
N ASN A 109 1.85 7.68 18.15
CA ASN A 109 2.44 8.47 17.08
C ASN A 109 2.82 9.85 17.64
N GLU A 110 4.11 10.02 17.93
CA GLU A 110 4.67 11.23 18.56
C GLU A 110 4.85 12.40 17.58
N LEU A 111 4.50 12.22 16.31
CA LEU A 111 4.61 13.30 15.32
C LEU A 111 3.56 14.39 15.56
N PRO A 112 3.93 15.68 15.39
CA PRO A 112 2.99 16.79 15.44
C PRO A 112 1.81 16.59 14.48
N ARG A 113 0.61 17.04 14.88
CA ARG A 113 -0.55 17.02 13.99
C ARG A 113 -0.32 18.02 12.85
N ARG A 114 -0.45 17.56 11.59
CA ARG A 114 -0.54 18.42 10.41
C ARG A 114 -1.98 18.39 9.92
N PRO A 115 -2.70 19.52 9.92
CA PRO A 115 -4.09 19.55 9.48
C PRO A 115 -4.19 19.21 7.98
N GLY A 116 -5.36 18.73 7.58
CA GLY A 116 -5.62 18.30 6.21
C GLY A 116 -5.49 16.79 6.02
N LYS A 117 -5.54 16.39 4.75
CA LYS A 117 -5.55 14.99 4.33
C LYS A 117 -4.34 14.70 3.47
N THR A 118 -3.82 13.48 3.60
CA THR A 118 -2.80 12.94 2.69
C THR A 118 -3.39 11.74 1.96
N THR A 119 -3.37 11.77 0.63
CA THR A 119 -3.79 10.65 -0.21
C THR A 119 -2.59 9.84 -0.65
N VAL A 120 -2.64 8.53 -0.44
CA VAL A 120 -1.66 7.55 -0.93
C VAL A 120 -2.32 6.70 -2.02
N VAL A 121 -1.67 6.62 -3.17
CA VAL A 121 -2.10 5.79 -4.31
C VAL A 121 -1.08 4.68 -4.49
N LEU A 122 -1.48 3.44 -4.22
CA LEU A 122 -0.67 2.25 -4.43
C LEU A 122 -1.08 1.56 -5.73
N CYS A 123 -0.13 1.47 -6.67
CA CYS A 123 -0.31 0.85 -7.98
C CYS A 123 0.49 -0.44 -8.00
N ASN A 124 -0.12 -1.53 -7.53
CA ASN A 124 0.51 -2.83 -7.48
C ASN A 124 0.08 -3.69 -8.67
N ARG A 125 1.05 -4.37 -9.27
CA ARG A 125 0.78 -5.36 -10.32
C ARG A 125 0.07 -6.59 -9.75
N THR A 126 -0.58 -7.33 -10.64
CA THR A 126 -1.19 -8.63 -10.37
C THR A 126 -0.52 -9.72 -11.21
N GLY A 127 -0.99 -10.96 -11.06
CA GLY A 127 -0.52 -12.12 -11.81
C GLY A 127 0.68 -12.81 -11.17
N ILE A 128 1.36 -13.62 -11.97
CA ILE A 128 2.52 -14.41 -11.57
C ILE A 128 3.60 -14.37 -12.65
N GLU A 129 4.87 -14.35 -12.24
CA GLU A 129 6.05 -14.49 -13.11
C GLU A 129 6.99 -15.54 -12.53
N ASP A 130 7.23 -16.63 -13.27
CA ASP A 130 7.94 -17.83 -12.78
C ASP A 130 7.35 -18.32 -11.45
N ASP A 131 8.04 -18.08 -10.33
CA ASP A 131 7.63 -18.44 -8.98
C ASP A 131 7.21 -17.24 -8.11
N VAL A 132 7.10 -16.04 -8.70
CA VAL A 132 6.77 -14.79 -8.01
C VAL A 132 5.30 -14.43 -8.24
N LEU A 133 4.47 -14.64 -7.22
CA LEU A 133 3.06 -14.28 -7.22
C LEU A 133 2.88 -12.87 -6.65
N TYR A 134 2.21 -11.99 -7.39
CA TYR A 134 1.95 -10.62 -6.97
C TYR A 134 0.63 -10.49 -6.21
N GLY A 135 0.58 -9.55 -5.28
CA GLY A 135 -0.55 -9.34 -4.37
C GLY A 135 -1.67 -8.46 -4.92
N GLY A 136 -1.51 -7.89 -6.12
CA GLY A 136 -2.49 -6.96 -6.71
C GLY A 136 -2.97 -5.93 -5.70
N SER A 137 -4.28 -5.77 -5.58
CA SER A 137 -4.88 -4.98 -4.52
C SER A 137 -4.46 -3.51 -4.57
N SER A 138 -4.21 -2.97 -5.77
CA SER A 138 -3.97 -1.52 -5.91
C SER A 138 -5.02 -0.76 -5.12
N SER A 139 -4.64 0.31 -4.41
CA SER A 139 -5.51 0.99 -3.45
C SER A 139 -5.32 2.50 -3.47
N ILE A 140 -6.41 3.23 -3.27
CA ILE A 140 -6.40 4.66 -2.95
C ILE A 140 -6.80 4.81 -1.49
N ILE A 141 -5.88 5.30 -0.68
CA ILE A 141 -6.02 5.41 0.78
C ILE A 141 -5.85 6.89 1.16
N GLN A 142 -6.80 7.43 1.91
CA GLN A 142 -6.72 8.79 2.43
C GLN A 142 -6.57 8.76 3.95
N PHE A 143 -5.57 9.48 4.44
CA PHE A 143 -5.34 9.68 5.87
C PHE A 143 -5.87 11.05 6.27
N ASP A 144 -6.70 11.09 7.32
CA ASP A 144 -7.34 12.31 7.82
C ASP A 144 -6.82 12.63 9.22
N ALA A 145 -6.00 13.69 9.31
CA ALA A 145 -5.35 14.09 10.55
C ALA A 145 -6.30 14.73 11.58
N GLU A 146 -7.55 15.04 11.19
CA GLU A 146 -8.56 15.62 12.07
C GLU A 146 -9.35 14.56 12.85
N LYS A 147 -9.17 13.29 12.51
CA LYS A 147 -9.81 12.16 13.18
C LYS A 147 -9.21 11.91 14.58
N PRO A 148 -9.98 11.32 15.51
CA PRO A 148 -9.47 10.99 16.84
C PRO A 148 -8.35 9.94 16.77
N ASP A 149 -7.55 9.88 17.83
CA ASP A 149 -6.55 8.83 17.99
C ASP A 149 -7.21 7.49 18.32
N ASP A 150 -6.64 6.42 17.78
CA ASP A 150 -7.11 5.05 17.98
C ASP A 150 -5.92 4.08 18.00
N PHE A 151 -6.02 2.97 18.72
CA PHE A 151 -4.93 2.00 18.86
C PHE A 151 -4.79 1.05 17.65
N ASN A 152 -5.75 1.03 16.74
CA ASN A 152 -5.66 0.25 15.51
C ASN A 152 -4.64 0.87 14.56
N ILE A 153 -3.89 0.03 13.86
CA ILE A 153 -2.86 0.43 12.87
C ILE A 153 -3.18 -0.10 11.47
N ASP A 154 -4.44 -0.45 11.25
CA ASP A 154 -4.97 -1.08 10.06
C ASP A 154 -6.16 -0.29 9.51
N LEU A 155 -6.91 -0.88 8.57
CA LEU A 155 -8.06 -0.21 7.95
C LEU A 155 -9.21 0.14 8.91
N THR A 156 -9.20 -0.36 10.15
CA THR A 156 -10.24 -0.07 11.14
C THR A 156 -9.96 1.23 11.91
N ASN A 157 -8.76 1.80 11.77
CA ASN A 157 -8.44 3.09 12.38
C ASN A 157 -9.30 4.22 11.75
N PRO A 158 -9.96 5.07 12.55
CA PRO A 158 -10.88 6.10 12.06
C PRO A 158 -10.21 7.18 11.21
N SER A 159 -8.89 7.32 11.27
CA SER A 159 -8.11 8.22 10.41
C SER A 159 -7.79 7.66 9.04
N VAL A 160 -8.06 6.38 8.80
CA VAL A 160 -7.75 5.69 7.55
C VAL A 160 -9.03 5.50 6.77
N ASN A 161 -9.05 6.01 5.55
CA ASN A 161 -10.16 5.82 4.62
C ASN A 161 -9.66 5.15 3.34
N VAL A 162 -9.93 3.85 3.18
CA VAL A 162 -9.66 3.12 1.95
C VAL A 162 -10.79 3.41 0.97
N LEU A 163 -10.56 4.36 0.07
CA LEU A 163 -11.56 4.90 -0.85
C LEU A 163 -11.93 3.90 -1.96
N SER A 164 -10.93 3.17 -2.45
CA SER A 164 -11.12 2.12 -3.43
C SER A 164 -9.95 1.13 -3.37
N SER A 165 -10.20 -0.11 -3.78
CA SER A 165 -9.17 -1.12 -3.99
C SER A 165 -9.57 -2.06 -5.10
N ALA A 166 -8.61 -2.38 -5.97
CA ALA A 166 -8.76 -3.33 -7.05
C ALA A 166 -8.70 -4.75 -6.49
N GLY A 167 -9.14 -5.72 -7.28
CA GLY A 167 -8.91 -7.11 -6.93
C GLY A 167 -7.43 -7.47 -6.85
N TRP A 168 -7.13 -8.54 -6.10
CA TRP A 168 -5.76 -9.03 -5.99
C TRP A 168 -5.28 -9.79 -7.23
N ALA A 169 -6.22 -10.39 -7.97
CA ALA A 169 -5.98 -11.26 -9.14
C ALA A 169 -6.76 -10.80 -10.40
N SER A 170 -7.12 -9.52 -10.48
CA SER A 170 -7.82 -8.92 -11.62
C SER A 170 -7.04 -7.74 -12.19
N GLU A 171 -7.06 -7.64 -13.53
CA GLU A 171 -6.56 -6.47 -14.24
C GLU A 171 -7.69 -5.45 -14.33
N GLU A 172 -7.53 -4.33 -13.64
CA GLU A 172 -8.57 -3.33 -13.44
C GLU A 172 -7.99 -1.93 -13.49
N VAL A 173 -8.81 -0.96 -13.89
CA VAL A 173 -8.52 0.47 -13.73
C VAL A 173 -9.46 1.01 -12.67
N MET A 174 -8.89 1.67 -11.67
CA MET A 174 -9.67 2.36 -10.64
C MET A 174 -9.63 3.86 -10.86
N TYR A 175 -10.73 4.50 -10.49
CA TYR A 175 -10.87 5.95 -10.45
C TYR A 175 -11.54 6.35 -9.14
N HIS A 176 -11.04 7.41 -8.52
CA HIS A 176 -11.69 8.04 -7.37
C HIS A 176 -11.33 9.53 -7.36
N GLU A 177 -12.31 10.38 -7.04
CA GLU A 177 -12.08 11.81 -6.83
C GLU A 177 -11.64 12.03 -5.39
N VAL A 178 -10.52 12.73 -5.20
CA VAL A 178 -9.91 12.92 -3.87
C VAL A 178 -9.71 14.40 -3.59
N GLU A 179 -9.98 14.79 -2.35
CA GLU A 179 -9.61 16.10 -1.82
C GLU A 179 -8.12 16.11 -1.46
N ILE A 180 -7.43 17.20 -1.80
CA ILE A 180 -5.98 17.41 -1.65
C ILE A 180 -5.72 18.76 -0.99
#